data_AF-A0A925VUN9-F1
#
_entry.id   AF-A0A925VUN9-F1
#
_cell.length_a   1.000
_cell.length_b   1.000
_cell.length_c   1.000
_cell.angle_alpha   90.00
_cell.angle_beta   90.00
_cell.angle_gamma   90.00
#
_symmetry.space_group_name_H-M   'P 1'
#
loop_
_entity.id
_entity.type
_entity.pdbx_description
1 polymer ?
#
loop_
_entity_poly.entity_id
_entity_poly.type
_entity_poly.pdbx_seq_one_letter_code
_entity_poly.pdbx_strand_id
1 'polypeptide(L)'
;MHKRLFPALALTLLAGCRSAQTFSPSSAAAPIPASSRIAVQYPETRKSDHVDDYFGTPVPDPYRWLEDADSPETKAWVTAQNKVSFGYLEQIPFRDQIRERLTTIWNYERFGVPQEEGGQLYFSKNDGLQNQAVLYCQGQQDGQQGQPDVLLDPNKLSADGTTALAGTFFSHDHRYMAYATSGGGSDWQQYKVMDLKTRQPLPDELNWVKVSGAAWYQDGFFYSRYDAPKARLFSLIIDGILTQKLPWTLVLLGVFIALMLELCGVSSLPFAVGVYLPISTSAPIFCGGIVRYIVDRVRGGKEAESEFSPGMLISSGYIAGGAIAGVVLAMFAIPTWGPDVLR
;
A
#
# COMPACT_ATOMS: atom_id res chain seq x y z
N MET A 1 -50.31 45.19 5.91
CA MET A 1 -50.93 46.18 5.01
C MET A 1 -50.29 46.02 3.63
N HIS A 2 -50.89 45.17 2.78
CA HIS A 2 -51.38 45.47 1.41
C HIS A 2 -50.31 45.98 0.43
N LYS A 3 -49.71 45.11 -0.41
CA LYS A 3 -50.19 44.44 -1.64
C LYS A 3 -50.07 45.30 -2.92
N ARG A 4 -49.17 44.83 -3.80
CA ARG A 4 -49.22 44.73 -5.29
C ARG A 4 -49.54 45.98 -6.11
N LEU A 5 -48.65 46.31 -7.06
CA LEU A 5 -49.06 46.90 -8.34
C LEU A 5 -48.15 46.41 -9.50
N PHE A 6 -48.80 45.73 -10.44
CA PHE A 6 -48.52 45.59 -11.88
C PHE A 6 -49.88 45.92 -12.55
N PRO A 7 -50.04 46.23 -13.86
CA PRO A 7 -49.07 46.25 -14.97
C PRO A 7 -49.28 47.39 -16.02
N ALA A 8 -48.55 47.29 -17.14
CA ALA A 8 -48.99 47.55 -18.54
C ALA A 8 -49.04 48.97 -19.15
N LEU A 9 -48.10 49.17 -20.08
CA LEU A 9 -48.28 49.46 -21.52
C LEU A 9 -48.69 50.87 -22.03
N ALA A 10 -47.80 51.49 -22.83
CA ALA A 10 -48.03 52.23 -24.10
C ALA A 10 -46.73 53.00 -24.44
N LEU A 11 -45.83 52.53 -25.32
CA LEU A 11 -45.85 52.53 -26.79
C LEU A 11 -46.25 53.87 -27.44
N THR A 12 -45.25 54.62 -27.94
CA THR A 12 -45.33 55.27 -29.27
C THR A 12 -43.94 55.63 -29.84
N LEU A 13 -43.84 55.35 -31.14
CA LEU A 13 -42.81 55.58 -32.15
C LEU A 13 -41.96 56.87 -32.03
N LEU A 14 -40.68 56.75 -32.43
CA LEU A 14 -40.11 57.65 -33.44
C LEU A 14 -38.93 56.98 -34.17
N ALA A 15 -39.04 56.98 -35.50
CA ALA A 15 -38.04 56.51 -36.44
C ALA A 15 -36.82 57.46 -36.46
N GLY A 16 -35.61 56.89 -36.59
CA GLY A 16 -34.39 57.67 -36.77
C GLY A 16 -33.23 56.80 -37.28
N CYS A 17 -32.90 57.00 -38.56
CA CYS A 17 -31.63 56.72 -39.23
C CYS A 17 -31.02 55.31 -39.11
N ARG A 18 -31.26 54.49 -40.16
CA ARG A 18 -30.37 53.40 -40.57
C ARG A 18 -29.07 53.98 -41.12
N SER A 19 -28.03 54.00 -40.30
CA SER A 19 -26.65 53.97 -40.79
C SER A 19 -26.34 52.54 -41.19
N ALA A 20 -26.14 52.28 -42.47
CA ALA A 20 -25.67 50.99 -42.97
C ALA A 20 -24.23 50.76 -42.48
N GLN A 21 -24.07 50.14 -41.32
CA GLN A 21 -22.81 49.50 -40.97
C GLN A 21 -22.75 48.19 -41.76
N THR A 22 -22.04 48.24 -42.88
CA THR A 22 -21.49 47.04 -43.51
C THR A 22 -20.59 46.36 -42.48
N PHE A 23 -21.11 45.33 -41.82
CA PHE A 23 -20.28 44.34 -41.17
C PHE A 23 -19.48 43.65 -42.28
N SER A 24 -18.22 44.05 -42.45
CA SER A 24 -17.24 43.22 -43.13
C SER A 24 -17.27 41.85 -42.45
N PRO A 25 -17.39 40.74 -43.18
CA PRO A 25 -17.21 39.42 -42.58
C PRO A 25 -15.81 39.41 -41.97
N SER A 26 -15.77 39.39 -40.63
CA SER A 26 -14.55 39.21 -39.86
C SER A 26 -13.81 38.01 -40.43
N SER A 27 -12.52 38.23 -40.70
CA SER A 27 -11.54 37.27 -41.18
C SER A 27 -11.94 35.83 -40.88
N ALA A 28 -12.03 35.01 -41.93
CA ALA A 28 -12.08 33.57 -41.81
C ALA A 28 -11.11 33.13 -40.70
N ALA A 29 -11.62 32.37 -39.73
CA ALA A 29 -10.80 31.78 -38.69
C ALA A 29 -9.61 31.11 -39.38
N ALA A 30 -8.39 31.52 -39.01
CA ALA A 30 -7.18 30.91 -39.54
C ALA A 30 -7.32 29.38 -39.37
N PRO A 31 -7.05 28.58 -40.41
CA PRO A 31 -7.08 27.14 -40.27
C PRO A 31 -6.13 26.77 -39.13
N ILE A 32 -6.64 26.07 -38.12
CA ILE A 32 -5.81 25.48 -37.08
C ILE A 32 -4.75 24.67 -37.85
N PRO A 33 -3.45 24.97 -37.72
CA PRO A 33 -2.44 24.22 -38.44
C PRO A 33 -2.65 22.75 -38.15
N ALA A 34 -2.78 21.94 -39.20
CA ALA A 34 -2.92 20.51 -39.06
C ALA A 34 -1.81 20.01 -38.14
N SER A 35 -2.18 19.50 -36.96
CA SER A 35 -1.24 18.99 -35.98
C SER A 35 -0.36 17.98 -36.69
N SER A 36 0.93 18.28 -36.82
CA SER A 36 1.91 17.33 -37.32
C SER A 36 1.86 16.13 -36.38
N ARG A 37 1.34 14.99 -36.85
CA ARG A 37 1.32 13.77 -36.06
C ARG A 37 2.78 13.40 -35.77
N ILE A 38 3.18 13.51 -34.51
CA ILE A 38 4.50 13.04 -34.08
C ILE A 38 4.50 11.53 -34.28
N ALA A 39 5.40 11.04 -35.14
CA ALA A 39 5.56 9.61 -35.37
C ALA A 39 6.20 8.98 -34.13
N VAL A 40 5.54 7.96 -33.58
CA VAL A 40 5.99 7.25 -32.37
C VAL A 40 6.36 5.82 -32.75
N GLN A 41 7.57 5.41 -32.37
CA GLN A 41 7.98 4.02 -32.45
C GLN A 41 7.88 3.40 -31.06
N TYR A 42 6.97 2.42 -30.92
CA TYR A 42 6.79 1.72 -29.64
C TYR A 42 7.88 0.65 -29.44
N PRO A 43 8.26 0.36 -28.19
CA PRO A 43 9.14 -0.76 -27.90
C PRO A 43 8.47 -2.08 -28.27
N GLU A 44 9.26 -3.00 -28.84
CA GLU A 44 8.85 -4.39 -29.03
C GLU A 44 8.41 -4.98 -27.67
N THR A 45 7.21 -5.56 -27.64
CA THR A 45 6.64 -6.16 -26.44
C THR A 45 6.29 -7.60 -26.77
N ARG A 46 7.08 -8.56 -26.25
CA ARG A 46 6.84 -9.97 -26.56
C ARG A 46 5.47 -10.40 -26.05
N LYS A 47 4.85 -11.30 -26.81
CA LYS A 47 3.62 -12.00 -26.42
C LYS A 47 3.99 -13.40 -25.96
N SER A 48 3.59 -13.77 -24.74
CA SER A 48 3.58 -15.16 -24.30
C SER A 48 2.35 -15.89 -24.83
N ASP A 49 2.36 -17.20 -24.65
CA ASP A 49 1.28 -18.14 -24.92
C ASP A 49 0.40 -18.43 -23.70
N HIS A 50 0.46 -17.59 -22.65
CA HIS A 50 -0.32 -17.78 -21.42
C HIS A 50 -1.82 -17.65 -21.71
N VAL A 51 -2.59 -18.62 -21.24
CA VAL A 51 -4.05 -18.67 -21.37
C VAL A 51 -4.62 -19.16 -20.03
N ASP A 52 -5.50 -18.36 -19.44
CA ASP A 52 -6.31 -18.80 -18.31
C ASP A 52 -7.57 -19.52 -18.81
N ASP A 53 -8.10 -20.47 -18.04
CA ASP A 53 -9.42 -21.05 -18.28
C ASP A 53 -10.41 -20.52 -17.23
N TYR A 54 -11.48 -19.89 -17.68
CA TYR A 54 -12.57 -19.44 -16.84
C TYR A 54 -13.83 -20.25 -17.18
N PHE A 55 -14.08 -21.30 -16.39
CA PHE A 55 -15.26 -22.16 -16.52
C PHE A 55 -15.39 -22.80 -17.92
N GLY A 56 -14.28 -23.30 -18.48
CA GLY A 56 -14.21 -23.90 -19.81
C GLY A 56 -14.05 -22.90 -20.96
N THR A 57 -13.91 -21.61 -20.65
CA THR A 57 -13.62 -20.56 -21.65
C THR A 57 -12.15 -20.16 -21.58
N PRO A 58 -11.34 -20.44 -22.61
CA PRO A 58 -9.94 -20.02 -22.65
C PRO A 58 -9.82 -18.51 -22.91
N VAL A 59 -9.05 -17.81 -22.07
CA VAL A 59 -8.79 -16.36 -22.13
C VAL A 59 -7.27 -16.12 -22.21
N PRO A 60 -6.73 -15.78 -23.40
CA PRO A 60 -5.31 -15.48 -23.56
C PRO A 60 -4.89 -14.19 -22.85
N ASP A 61 -3.81 -14.26 -22.09
CA ASP A 61 -3.15 -13.10 -21.47
C ASP A 61 -1.66 -13.07 -21.89
N PRO A 62 -1.37 -12.60 -23.11
CA PRO A 62 -0.02 -12.67 -23.69
C PRO A 62 1.00 -11.77 -22.98
N TYR A 63 0.58 -10.96 -22.01
CA TYR A 63 1.45 -10.04 -21.28
C TYR A 63 1.52 -10.35 -19.80
N ARG A 64 1.08 -11.54 -19.37
CA ARG A 64 1.20 -12.04 -18.00
C ARG A 64 2.58 -11.85 -17.39
N TRP A 65 3.64 -11.92 -18.20
CA TRP A 65 5.01 -11.72 -17.76
C TRP A 65 5.29 -10.31 -17.19
N LEU A 66 4.50 -9.29 -17.56
CA LEU A 66 4.59 -7.93 -17.00
C LEU A 66 4.06 -7.84 -15.57
N GLU A 67 3.32 -8.84 -15.07
CA GLU A 67 2.85 -8.86 -13.68
C GLU A 67 4.01 -9.06 -12.68
N ASP A 68 5.12 -9.67 -13.12
CA ASP A 68 6.35 -9.70 -12.34
C ASP A 68 7.10 -8.38 -12.49
N ALA A 69 6.76 -7.44 -11.60
CA ALA A 69 7.38 -6.13 -11.51
C ALA A 69 8.88 -6.17 -11.12
N ASP A 70 9.35 -7.27 -10.51
CA ASP A 70 10.73 -7.40 -10.08
C ASP A 70 11.65 -7.99 -11.15
N SER A 71 11.07 -8.63 -12.17
CA SER A 71 11.83 -9.21 -13.28
C SER A 71 12.69 -8.16 -14.01
N PRO A 72 13.92 -8.53 -14.44
CA PRO A 72 14.75 -7.65 -15.27
C PRO A 72 14.06 -7.27 -16.58
N GLU A 73 13.24 -8.16 -17.14
CA GLU A 73 12.53 -7.94 -18.39
C GLU A 73 11.48 -6.83 -18.26
N THR A 74 10.64 -6.88 -17.21
CA THR A 74 9.63 -5.83 -16.95
C THR A 74 10.29 -4.48 -16.67
N LYS A 75 11.38 -4.46 -15.90
CA LYS A 75 12.15 -3.23 -15.62
C LYS A 75 12.72 -2.60 -16.91
N ALA A 76 13.26 -3.43 -17.80
CA ALA A 76 13.75 -2.97 -19.10
C ALA A 76 12.61 -2.43 -19.98
N TRP A 77 11.47 -3.13 -20.00
CA TRP A 77 10.28 -2.70 -20.74
C TRP A 77 9.73 -1.35 -20.25
N VAL A 78 9.59 -1.15 -18.93
CA VAL A 78 9.15 0.13 -18.33
C VAL A 78 10.11 1.26 -18.72
N THR A 79 11.41 1.00 -18.68
CA THR A 79 12.42 1.98 -19.10
C THR A 79 12.28 2.37 -20.58
N ALA A 80 12.06 1.38 -21.45
CA ALA A 80 11.84 1.61 -22.87
C ALA A 80 10.56 2.40 -23.15
N GLN A 81 9.47 2.10 -22.44
CA GLN A 81 8.20 2.84 -22.55
C GLN A 81 8.37 4.29 -22.07
N ASN A 82 9.02 4.51 -20.92
CA ASN A 82 9.31 5.85 -20.42
C ASN A 82 10.11 6.67 -21.43
N LYS A 83 11.10 6.07 -22.11
CA LYS A 83 11.87 6.75 -23.16
C LYS A 83 10.99 7.22 -24.32
N VAL A 84 10.05 6.38 -24.75
CA VAL A 84 9.10 6.74 -25.81
C VAL A 84 8.14 7.84 -25.35
N SER A 85 7.58 7.71 -24.15
CA SER A 85 6.67 8.71 -23.59
C SER A 85 7.34 10.07 -23.38
N PHE A 86 8.49 10.12 -22.70
CA PHE A 86 9.20 11.38 -22.47
C PHE A 86 9.75 11.97 -23.77
N GLY A 87 10.26 11.14 -24.68
CA GLY A 87 10.70 11.59 -26.01
C GLY A 87 9.57 12.20 -26.84
N TYR A 88 8.32 11.75 -26.67
CA TYR A 88 7.15 12.41 -27.27
C TYR A 88 6.80 13.71 -26.54
N LEU A 89 6.70 13.68 -25.21
CA LEU A 89 6.30 14.84 -24.41
C LEU A 89 7.27 16.01 -24.53
N GLU A 90 8.56 15.76 -24.71
CA GLU A 90 9.60 16.77 -24.92
C GLU A 90 9.45 17.53 -26.25
N GLN A 91 8.74 16.98 -27.24
CA GLN A 91 8.50 17.65 -28.52
C GLN A 91 7.36 18.67 -28.45
N ILE A 92 6.59 18.69 -27.37
CA ILE A 92 5.41 19.56 -27.23
C ILE A 92 5.88 20.99 -26.87
N PRO A 93 5.76 21.99 -27.78
CA PRO A 93 6.42 23.28 -27.61
C PRO A 93 5.94 24.12 -26.42
N PHE A 94 4.72 23.86 -25.94
CA PHE A 94 4.09 24.59 -24.84
C PHE A 94 4.10 23.81 -23.51
N ARG A 95 4.80 22.67 -23.42
CA ARG A 95 4.86 21.85 -22.19
C ARG A 95 5.43 22.64 -21.01
N ASP A 96 6.52 23.38 -21.23
CA ASP A 96 7.14 24.17 -20.17
C ASP A 96 6.30 25.40 -19.80
N GLN A 97 5.60 26.00 -20.76
CA GLN A 97 4.63 27.08 -20.48
C GLN A 97 3.50 26.60 -19.57
N ILE A 98 2.99 25.38 -19.79
CA ILE A 98 1.99 24.76 -18.91
C ILE A 98 2.60 24.51 -17.53
N ARG A 99 3.81 23.95 -17.45
CA ARG A 99 4.51 23.73 -16.18
C ARG A 99 4.65 25.03 -15.39
N GLU A 100 5.16 26.09 -16.02
CA GLU A 100 5.33 27.41 -15.39
C GLU A 100 4.01 28.00 -14.93
N ARG A 101 2.96 27.89 -15.76
CA ARG A 101 1.63 28.38 -15.40
C ARG A 101 1.07 27.63 -14.20
N LEU A 102 1.19 26.30 -14.18
CA LEU A 102 0.78 25.45 -13.05
C LEU A 102 1.57 25.80 -11.79
N THR A 103 2.89 25.93 -11.87
CA THR A 103 3.74 26.33 -10.74
C THR A 103 3.32 27.69 -10.19
N THR A 104 3.02 28.66 -11.05
CA THR A 104 2.60 30.00 -10.63
C THR A 104 1.27 29.98 -9.90
N ILE A 105 0.26 29.27 -10.42
CA ILE A 105 -1.07 29.22 -9.78
C ILE A 105 -1.10 28.30 -8.55
N TRP A 106 -0.12 27.40 -8.41
CA TRP A 106 0.00 26.50 -7.26
C TRP A 106 0.80 27.13 -6.10
N ASN A 107 1.67 28.10 -6.39
CA ASN A 107 2.52 28.76 -5.41
C ASN A 107 1.76 29.81 -4.57
N TYR A 108 0.88 29.33 -3.71
CA TYR A 108 0.19 30.13 -2.71
C TYR A 108 0.10 29.37 -1.38
N GLU A 109 0.02 30.13 -0.30
CA GLU A 109 -0.05 29.57 1.05
C GLU A 109 -1.35 28.79 1.24
N ARG A 110 -1.22 27.58 1.79
CA ARG A 110 -2.34 26.65 2.00
C ARG A 110 -2.32 26.12 3.42
N PHE A 111 -3.50 26.05 4.03
CA PHE A 111 -3.72 25.54 5.37
C PHE A 111 -4.69 24.36 5.33
N GLY A 112 -4.41 23.35 6.14
CA GLY A 112 -5.36 22.28 6.44
C GLY A 112 -6.38 22.74 7.48
N VAL A 113 -7.42 21.93 7.66
CA VAL A 113 -8.39 22.15 8.73
C VAL A 113 -7.69 21.95 10.07
N PRO A 114 -7.71 22.93 10.99
CA PRO A 114 -7.11 22.77 12.31
C PRO A 114 -7.91 21.79 13.16
N GLN A 115 -7.19 21.02 13.98
CA GLN A 115 -7.73 20.12 14.98
C GLN A 115 -7.26 20.57 16.37
N GLU A 116 -8.17 20.61 17.33
CA GLU A 116 -7.84 20.97 18.72
C GLU A 116 -7.56 19.70 19.54
N GLU A 117 -6.39 19.63 20.17
CA GLU A 117 -5.97 18.54 21.05
C GLU A 117 -5.24 19.12 22.26
N GLY A 118 -5.69 18.82 23.48
CA GLY A 118 -5.00 19.25 24.71
C GLY A 118 -4.81 20.77 24.85
N GLY A 119 -5.70 21.59 24.29
CA GLY A 119 -5.60 23.05 24.29
C GLY A 119 -4.59 23.63 23.26
N GLN A 120 -4.10 22.81 22.34
CA GLN A 120 -3.30 23.24 21.20
C GLN A 120 -4.03 22.97 19.88
N LEU A 121 -3.83 23.85 18.91
CA LEU A 121 -4.28 23.66 17.53
C LEU A 121 -3.18 23.00 16.72
N TYR A 122 -3.52 21.91 16.05
CA TYR A 122 -2.66 21.20 15.10
C TYR A 122 -3.20 21.40 13.70
N PHE A 123 -2.35 21.81 12.76
CA PHE A 123 -2.77 22.03 11.38
C PHE A 123 -1.60 21.86 10.42
N SER A 124 -1.90 21.40 9.21
CA SER A 124 -0.92 21.38 8.13
C SER A 124 -0.83 22.75 7.46
N LYS A 125 0.39 23.18 7.10
CA LYS A 125 0.62 24.38 6.30
C LYS A 125 1.62 24.08 5.19
N ASN A 126 1.40 24.65 4.01
CA ASN A 126 2.32 24.63 2.88
C ASN A 126 2.52 26.07 2.39
N ASP A 127 3.76 26.52 2.24
CA ASP A 127 4.09 27.88 1.80
C ASP A 127 3.87 28.14 0.31
N GLY A 128 3.59 27.09 -0.46
CA GLY A 128 3.28 27.15 -1.89
C GLY A 128 3.82 25.95 -2.64
N LEU A 129 5.14 25.76 -2.62
CA LEU A 129 5.84 24.77 -3.45
C LEU A 129 6.58 23.69 -2.65
N GLN A 130 6.41 23.63 -1.34
CA GLN A 130 6.89 22.49 -0.54
C GLN A 130 6.29 21.18 -1.07
N ASN A 131 7.13 20.14 -1.19
CA ASN A 131 6.71 18.81 -1.67
C ASN A 131 5.60 18.22 -0.79
N GLN A 132 5.75 18.35 0.53
CA GLN A 132 4.78 17.91 1.53
C GLN A 132 4.40 19.08 2.45
N ALA A 133 3.14 19.14 2.87
CA ALA A 133 2.72 20.11 3.88
C ALA A 133 3.38 19.79 5.23
N VAL A 134 3.76 20.84 5.96
CA VAL A 134 4.40 20.76 7.28
C VAL A 134 3.33 20.79 8.36
N LEU A 135 3.46 19.95 9.38
CA LEU A 135 2.56 19.92 10.53
C LEU A 135 3.02 20.95 11.57
N TYR A 136 2.14 21.88 11.90
CA TYR A 136 2.34 22.90 12.92
C TYR A 136 1.50 22.60 14.18
N CYS A 137 1.97 23.09 15.32
CA CYS A 137 1.21 23.20 16.55
C CYS A 137 1.20 24.66 17.02
N GLN A 138 0.07 25.13 17.54
CA GLN A 138 -0.12 26.50 18.00
C GLN A 138 -0.91 26.49 19.31
N GLY A 139 -0.34 27.09 20.37
CA GLY A 139 -1.04 27.21 21.64
C GLY A 139 -2.22 28.18 21.53
N GLN A 140 -3.30 27.87 22.26
CA GLN A 140 -4.45 28.75 22.41
C GLN A 140 -4.60 29.15 23.88
N GLN A 141 -4.49 30.44 24.19
CA GLN A 141 -4.62 30.94 25.57
C GLN A 141 -5.62 32.10 25.57
N ASP A 142 -6.65 32.00 26.42
CA ASP A 142 -7.71 33.01 26.58
C ASP A 142 -8.34 33.51 25.27
N GLY A 143 -8.52 32.61 24.29
CA GLY A 143 -9.09 32.91 22.98
C GLY A 143 -8.14 33.64 22.02
N GLN A 144 -6.89 33.87 22.42
CA GLN A 144 -5.84 34.38 21.54
C GLN A 144 -4.94 33.23 21.05
N GLN A 145 -4.66 33.27 19.76
CA GLN A 145 -3.78 32.33 19.09
C GLN A 145 -2.32 32.75 19.28
N GLY A 146 -1.50 31.84 19.83
CA GLY A 146 -0.04 32.02 19.94
C GLY A 146 0.67 31.98 18.58
N GLN A 147 2.00 32.04 18.55
CA GLN A 147 2.73 31.86 17.30
C GLN A 147 2.77 30.36 16.91
N PRO A 148 2.52 29.99 15.63
CA PRO A 148 2.65 28.60 15.20
C PRO A 148 4.10 28.11 15.20
N ASP A 149 4.31 26.93 15.79
CA ASP A 149 5.58 26.21 15.78
C ASP A 149 5.53 25.00 14.86
N VAL A 150 6.64 24.67 14.21
CA VAL A 150 6.76 23.41 13.46
C VAL A 150 6.83 22.24 14.43
N LEU A 151 5.92 21.27 14.27
CA LEU A 151 5.92 20.01 15.03
C LEU A 151 6.62 18.89 14.25
N LEU A 152 6.25 18.71 12.97
CA LEU A 152 6.82 17.68 12.10
C LEU A 152 6.88 18.17 10.66
N ASP A 153 8.06 18.05 10.05
CA ASP A 153 8.31 18.43 8.65
C ASP A 153 8.57 17.18 7.80
N PRO A 154 7.58 16.70 7.02
CA PRO A 154 7.75 15.52 6.18
C PRO A 154 8.81 15.68 5.08
N ASN A 155 9.13 16.91 4.67
CA ASN A 155 10.16 17.16 3.67
C ASN A 155 11.56 16.77 4.16
N LYS A 156 11.75 16.57 5.48
CA LYS A 156 12.99 16.09 6.08
C LYS A 156 13.07 14.57 6.21
N LEU A 157 12.01 13.84 5.86
CA LEU A 157 11.95 12.38 5.98
C LEU A 157 12.56 11.64 4.78
N SER A 158 12.72 12.32 3.64
CA SER A 158 13.31 11.78 2.40
C SER A 158 13.97 12.89 1.60
N ALA A 159 15.13 12.62 1.01
CA ALA A 159 15.87 13.61 0.23
C ALA A 159 15.11 14.12 -1.01
N ASP A 160 14.23 13.30 -1.58
CA ASP A 160 13.43 13.60 -2.77
C ASP A 160 11.98 14.05 -2.45
N GLY A 161 11.62 14.14 -1.17
CA GLY A 161 10.26 14.52 -0.73
C GLY A 161 9.17 13.47 -1.00
N THR A 162 9.54 12.21 -1.29
CA THR A 162 8.59 11.14 -1.60
C THR A 162 8.02 10.44 -0.37
N THR A 163 8.54 10.71 0.84
CA THR A 163 7.95 10.26 2.09
C THR A 163 6.90 11.25 2.57
N ALA A 164 5.64 10.83 2.60
CA ALA A 164 4.50 11.63 3.04
C ALA A 164 4.04 11.26 4.46
N LEU A 165 3.48 12.25 5.17
CA LEU A 165 2.71 12.03 6.39
C LEU A 165 1.32 11.53 6.00
N ALA A 166 0.99 10.29 6.36
CA ALA A 166 -0.25 9.63 5.98
C ALA A 166 -1.34 9.72 7.05
N GLY A 167 -1.00 10.08 8.29
CA GLY A 167 -1.97 10.25 9.38
C GLY A 167 -1.32 10.60 10.70
N THR A 168 -2.10 11.21 11.59
CA THR A 168 -1.73 11.61 12.96
C THR A 168 -2.84 11.21 13.91
N PHE A 169 -2.48 10.62 15.05
CA PHE A 169 -3.42 10.09 16.03
C PHE A 169 -2.92 10.42 17.44
N PHE A 170 -3.72 11.15 18.19
CA PHE A 170 -3.34 11.69 19.50
C PHE A 170 -3.81 10.80 20.64
N SER A 171 -2.97 10.63 21.68
CA SER A 171 -3.36 9.95 22.91
C SER A 171 -4.39 10.76 23.69
N HIS A 172 -5.21 10.09 24.50
CA HIS A 172 -6.28 10.75 25.27
C HIS A 172 -5.77 11.71 26.35
N ASP A 173 -4.52 11.54 26.81
CA ASP A 173 -3.85 12.45 27.73
C ASP A 173 -3.08 13.58 27.00
N HIS A 174 -3.14 13.61 25.66
CA HIS A 174 -2.45 14.55 24.77
C HIS A 174 -0.93 14.62 24.97
N ARG A 175 -0.33 13.55 25.51
CA ARG A 175 1.12 13.45 25.70
C ARG A 175 1.83 12.88 24.49
N TYR A 176 1.17 11.99 23.74
CA TYR A 176 1.76 11.24 22.64
C TYR A 176 0.99 11.45 21.33
N MET A 177 1.73 11.43 20.23
CA MET A 177 1.17 11.40 18.88
C MET A 177 1.77 10.22 18.13
N ALA A 178 0.92 9.28 17.73
CA ALA A 178 1.28 8.28 16.72
C ALA A 178 1.13 8.93 15.35
N TYR A 179 2.13 8.78 14.48
CA TYR A 179 2.09 9.31 13.13
C TYR A 179 2.54 8.26 12.11
N ALA A 180 1.82 8.22 11.00
CA ALA A 180 2.03 7.28 9.91
C ALA A 180 2.83 7.94 8.79
N THR A 181 3.85 7.27 8.28
CA THR A 181 4.63 7.71 7.10
C THR A 181 4.51 6.70 5.98
N SER A 182 4.34 7.17 4.74
CA SER A 182 4.33 6.34 3.53
C SER A 182 5.45 6.81 2.59
N GLY A 183 6.27 5.86 2.11
CA GLY A 183 7.34 6.13 1.14
C GLY A 183 6.90 5.82 -0.28
N GLY A 184 7.23 6.71 -1.23
CA GLY A 184 7.04 6.48 -2.66
C GLY A 184 5.57 6.33 -3.10
N GLY A 185 4.62 6.82 -2.28
CA GLY A 185 3.18 6.69 -2.55
C GLY A 185 2.61 5.28 -2.32
N SER A 186 3.33 4.41 -1.63
CA SER A 186 2.87 3.07 -1.28
C SER A 186 1.75 3.09 -0.22
N ASP A 187 0.80 2.17 -0.31
CA ASP A 187 -0.18 1.97 0.78
C ASP A 187 0.45 1.41 2.06
N TRP A 188 1.67 0.88 1.97
CA TRP A 188 2.43 0.44 3.13
C TRP A 188 2.88 1.65 3.95
N GLN A 189 2.57 1.61 5.23
CA GLN A 189 2.84 2.66 6.20
C GLN A 189 3.75 2.13 7.31
N GLN A 190 4.56 3.05 7.83
CA GLN A 190 5.33 2.87 9.05
C GLN A 190 4.75 3.82 10.10
N TYR A 191 4.44 3.31 11.29
CA TYR A 191 3.94 4.12 12.39
C TYR A 191 5.08 4.36 13.38
N LYS A 192 5.18 5.61 13.83
CA LYS A 192 6.09 6.05 14.88
C LYS A 192 5.32 6.80 15.94
N VAL A 193 5.86 6.88 17.15
CA VAL A 193 5.26 7.63 18.25
C VAL A 193 6.18 8.79 18.62
N MET A 194 5.60 9.97 18.84
CA MET A 194 6.29 11.17 19.32
C MET A 194 5.75 11.56 20.68
N ASP A 195 6.63 11.87 21.63
CA ASP A 195 6.25 12.55 22.87
C ASP A 195 6.13 14.05 22.56
N LEU A 196 4.91 14.59 22.71
CA LEU A 196 4.56 15.97 22.36
C LEU A 196 5.15 17.00 23.32
N LYS A 197 5.46 16.60 24.56
CA LYS A 197 6.09 17.47 25.55
C LYS A 197 7.55 17.72 25.21
N THR A 198 8.26 16.68 24.80
CA THR A 198 9.69 16.76 24.44
C THR A 198 9.93 17.04 22.95
N ARG A 199 8.90 16.83 22.12
CA ARG A 199 8.95 16.85 20.64
C ARG A 199 9.98 15.87 20.08
N GLN A 200 10.17 14.72 20.75
CA GLN A 200 11.10 13.68 20.33
C GLN A 200 10.35 12.41 19.93
N PRO A 201 10.79 11.71 18.87
CA PRO A 201 10.29 10.39 18.56
C PRO A 201 10.72 9.39 19.65
N LEU A 202 9.81 8.50 20.03
CA LEU A 202 10.05 7.33 20.85
C LEU A 202 10.71 6.23 20.00
N PRO A 203 11.35 5.22 20.64
CA PRO A 203 11.98 4.11 19.92
C PRO A 203 10.98 3.19 19.20
N ASP A 204 9.69 3.29 19.54
CA ASP A 204 8.62 2.46 18.98
C ASP A 204 8.42 2.73 17.48
N GLU A 205 8.62 1.69 16.68
CA GLU A 205 8.41 1.70 15.24
C GLU A 205 7.62 0.47 14.81
N LEU A 206 6.45 0.69 14.20
CA LEU A 206 5.57 -0.37 13.75
C LEU A 206 5.59 -0.40 12.22
N ASN A 207 6.09 -1.52 11.70
CA ASN A 207 6.16 -1.80 10.27
C ASN A 207 5.00 -2.68 9.82
N TRP A 208 4.80 -2.74 8.50
CA TRP A 208 3.77 -3.57 7.84
C TRP A 208 2.33 -3.15 8.13
N VAL A 209 2.14 -1.90 8.52
CA VAL A 209 0.82 -1.29 8.61
C VAL A 209 0.35 -0.97 7.19
N LYS A 210 -0.91 -1.29 6.87
CA LYS A 210 -1.51 -0.94 5.59
C LYS A 210 -3.00 -0.72 5.82
N VAL A 211 -3.49 0.45 5.41
CA VAL A 211 -4.90 0.88 5.58
C VAL A 211 -5.39 0.66 7.01
N SER A 212 -4.72 1.30 7.98
CA SER A 212 -5.09 1.29 9.39
C SER A 212 -5.23 2.72 9.91
N GLY A 213 -5.92 2.89 11.03
CA GLY A 213 -5.71 4.02 11.94
C GLY A 213 -4.92 3.59 13.19
N ALA A 214 -4.76 4.50 14.13
CA ALA A 214 -4.35 4.19 15.51
C ALA A 214 -5.43 4.64 16.49
N ALA A 215 -6.05 3.69 17.19
CA ALA A 215 -7.09 3.96 18.19
C ALA A 215 -6.50 3.81 19.59
N TRP A 216 -6.26 4.94 20.27
CA TRP A 216 -5.65 4.96 21.59
C TRP A 216 -6.55 4.34 22.67
N TYR A 217 -5.92 3.62 23.59
CA TYR A 217 -6.52 3.09 24.81
C TYR A 217 -5.44 3.07 25.90
N GLN A 218 -5.64 3.87 26.95
CA GLN A 218 -4.64 4.09 28.00
C GLN A 218 -3.29 4.50 27.39
N ASP A 219 -2.21 3.81 27.74
CA ASP A 219 -0.83 4.12 27.33
C ASP A 219 -0.45 3.50 25.97
N GLY A 220 -1.40 2.92 25.24
CA GLY A 220 -1.15 2.28 23.94
C GLY A 220 -2.25 2.56 22.92
N PHE A 221 -2.15 1.93 21.75
CA PHE A 221 -3.18 2.03 20.70
C PHE A 221 -3.35 0.72 19.93
N PHE A 222 -4.56 0.51 19.44
CA PHE A 222 -4.90 -0.57 18.52
C PHE A 222 -4.62 -0.14 17.08
N TYR A 223 -4.07 -1.07 16.29
CA TYR A 223 -3.77 -0.90 14.87
C TYR A 223 -3.86 -2.25 14.14
N SER A 224 -3.98 -2.21 12.81
CA SER A 224 -3.96 -3.38 11.93
C SER A 224 -2.65 -3.44 11.16
N ARG A 225 -2.09 -4.64 11.01
CA ARG A 225 -0.91 -4.88 10.17
C ARG A 225 -1.00 -6.23 9.47
N TYR A 226 -0.25 -6.36 8.40
CA TYR A 226 0.00 -7.64 7.74
C TYR A 226 1.32 -8.24 8.23
N ASP A 227 1.49 -9.54 8.00
CA ASP A 227 2.77 -10.20 8.23
C ASP A 227 3.85 -9.64 7.31
N ALA A 228 5.09 -9.64 7.81
CA ALA A 228 6.24 -9.27 7.00
C ALA A 228 6.38 -10.24 5.81
N PRO A 229 6.65 -9.76 4.58
CA PRO A 229 6.94 -10.65 3.46
C PRO A 229 8.10 -11.58 3.79
N LYS A 230 8.00 -12.88 3.48
CA LYS A 230 9.01 -13.90 3.86
C LYS A 230 10.45 -13.50 3.45
N ALA A 231 10.64 -12.98 2.24
CA ALA A 231 11.95 -12.51 1.76
C ALA A 231 12.49 -11.31 2.56
N ARG A 232 11.58 -10.45 3.05
CA ARG A 232 11.91 -9.24 3.82
C ARG A 232 12.12 -9.54 5.31
N LEU A 233 11.57 -10.65 5.81
CA LEU A 233 11.95 -11.19 7.12
C LEU A 233 13.43 -11.60 7.12
N PHE A 234 13.88 -12.30 6.07
CA PHE A 234 15.29 -12.65 5.92
C PHE A 234 16.18 -11.41 5.77
N SER A 235 15.75 -10.39 5.01
CA SER A 235 16.52 -9.14 4.91
C SER A 235 16.62 -8.42 6.25
N LEU A 236 15.55 -8.36 7.05
CA LEU A 236 15.57 -7.74 8.38
C LEU A 236 16.51 -8.47 9.35
N ILE A 237 16.59 -9.80 9.27
CA ILE A 237 17.55 -10.58 10.06
C ILE A 237 18.98 -10.24 9.60
N ILE A 238 19.24 -10.23 8.30
CA ILE A 238 20.56 -9.91 7.74
C ILE A 238 20.97 -8.48 8.12
N ASP A 239 20.11 -7.49 7.92
CA ASP A 239 20.36 -6.09 8.28
C ASP A 239 20.56 -5.94 9.79
N GLY A 240 19.77 -6.64 10.60
CA GLY A 240 19.92 -6.66 12.06
C GLY A 240 21.25 -7.25 12.52
N ILE A 241 21.77 -8.28 11.83
CA ILE A 241 23.09 -8.88 12.10
C ILE A 241 24.18 -7.88 11.70
N LEU A 242 24.09 -7.29 10.51
CA LEU A 242 25.06 -6.35 9.96
C LEU A 242 25.14 -5.04 10.77
N THR A 243 24.00 -4.56 11.27
CA THR A 243 23.91 -3.33 12.07
C THR A 243 24.10 -3.56 13.57
N GLN A 244 24.27 -4.81 14.01
CA GLN A 244 24.34 -5.26 15.41
C GLN A 244 23.14 -4.85 16.29
N LYS A 245 22.01 -4.44 15.68
CA LYS A 245 20.81 -3.97 16.39
C LYS A 245 19.82 -5.08 16.75
N LEU A 246 20.11 -6.34 16.43
CA LEU A 246 19.28 -7.46 16.86
C LEU A 246 19.29 -7.62 18.39
N PRO A 247 18.17 -8.04 19.01
CA PRO A 247 18.13 -8.47 20.40
C PRO A 247 18.92 -9.77 20.57
N TRP A 248 20.25 -9.65 20.68
CA TRP A 248 21.20 -10.76 20.78
C TRP A 248 20.88 -11.74 21.91
N THR A 249 20.24 -11.27 22.99
CA THR A 249 19.75 -12.13 24.06
C THR A 249 18.78 -13.20 23.55
N LEU A 250 17.83 -12.84 22.68
CA LEU A 250 16.87 -13.78 22.10
C LEU A 250 17.54 -14.71 21.08
N VAL A 251 18.49 -14.19 20.29
CA VAL A 251 19.25 -14.99 19.32
C VAL A 251 20.10 -16.04 20.02
N LEU A 252 20.88 -15.65 21.04
CA LEU A 252 21.71 -16.56 21.81
C LEU A 252 20.89 -17.56 22.61
N LEU A 253 19.72 -17.16 23.12
CA LEU A 253 18.77 -18.08 23.74
C LEU A 253 18.31 -19.16 22.73
N GLY A 254 17.97 -18.76 21.51
CA GLY A 254 17.60 -19.69 20.44
C GLY A 254 18.73 -20.65 20.07
N VAL A 255 19.96 -20.15 19.96
CA VAL A 255 21.16 -20.97 19.71
C VAL A 255 21.40 -21.95 20.85
N PHE A 256 21.25 -21.51 22.10
CA PHE A 256 21.41 -22.38 23.28
C PHE A 256 20.35 -23.49 23.30
N ILE A 257 19.09 -23.16 23.02
CA ILE A 257 18.01 -24.16 22.92
C ILE A 257 18.30 -25.16 21.80
N ALA A 258 18.73 -24.68 20.63
CA ALA A 258 19.08 -25.56 19.50
C ALA A 258 20.24 -26.51 19.86
N LEU A 259 21.29 -26.01 20.52
CA LEU A 259 22.41 -26.83 20.98
C LEU A 259 21.97 -27.86 22.03
N MET A 260 21.12 -27.46 22.99
CA MET A 260 20.57 -28.37 23.99
C MET A 260 19.74 -29.49 23.35
N LEU A 261 18.91 -29.16 22.36
CA LEU A 261 18.12 -30.15 21.63
C LEU A 261 19.02 -31.14 20.88
N GLU A 262 20.04 -30.64 20.18
CA GLU A 262 20.99 -31.47 19.44
C GLU A 262 21.78 -32.39 20.38
N LEU A 263 22.17 -31.89 21.57
CA LEU A 263 22.82 -32.70 22.62
C LEU A 263 21.87 -33.75 23.22
N CYS A 264 20.57 -33.47 23.28
CA CYS A 264 19.55 -34.43 23.66
C CYS A 264 19.18 -35.42 22.54
N GLY A 265 19.84 -35.34 21.37
CA GLY A 265 19.57 -36.20 20.21
C GLY A 265 18.25 -35.87 19.50
N VAL A 266 17.68 -34.69 19.75
CA VAL A 266 16.47 -34.20 19.08
C VAL A 266 16.90 -33.20 18.02
N SER A 267 16.53 -33.46 16.75
CA SER A 267 16.80 -32.51 15.68
C SER A 267 16.12 -31.18 15.98
N SER A 268 16.92 -30.11 16.03
CA SER A 268 16.47 -28.76 16.35
C SER A 268 15.46 -28.18 15.35
N LEU A 269 15.53 -28.60 14.08
CA LEU A 269 14.69 -28.06 13.00
C LEU A 269 13.22 -28.51 13.08
N PRO A 270 12.88 -29.80 13.22
CA PRO A 270 11.51 -30.25 13.48
C PRO A 270 10.90 -29.64 14.75
N PHE A 271 11.70 -29.47 15.80
CA PHE A 271 11.25 -28.85 17.05
C PHE A 271 10.86 -27.38 16.82
N ALA A 272 11.71 -26.60 16.15
CA ALA A 272 11.43 -25.19 15.84
C ALA A 272 10.17 -25.03 14.98
N VAL A 273 10.00 -25.88 13.96
CA VAL A 273 8.80 -25.90 13.12
C VAL A 273 7.56 -26.28 13.93
N GLY A 274 7.67 -27.25 14.84
CA GLY A 274 6.58 -27.68 15.71
C GLY A 274 6.10 -26.62 16.70
N VAL A 275 7.02 -25.80 17.23
CA VAL A 275 6.69 -24.67 18.12
C VAL A 275 6.03 -23.52 17.38
N TYR A 276 6.38 -23.32 16.11
CA TYR A 276 5.82 -22.24 15.28
C TYR A 276 4.40 -22.53 14.78
N LEU A 277 4.05 -23.80 14.57
CA LEU A 277 2.75 -24.19 14.04
C LEU A 277 1.68 -24.26 15.14
N PRO A 278 0.44 -23.78 14.88
CA PRO A 278 -0.69 -23.97 15.78
C PRO A 278 -0.83 -25.44 16.21
N ILE A 279 -1.21 -25.68 17.47
CA ILE A 279 -1.39 -27.04 18.01
C ILE A 279 -2.38 -27.86 17.15
N SER A 280 -3.35 -27.21 16.52
CA SER A 280 -4.30 -27.85 15.60
C SER A 280 -3.65 -28.42 14.35
N THR A 281 -2.58 -27.80 13.82
CA THR A 281 -1.86 -28.28 12.63
C THR A 281 -0.72 -29.23 12.97
N SER A 282 -0.12 -29.12 14.16
CA SER A 282 0.94 -30.02 14.62
C SER A 282 0.45 -31.31 15.28
N ALA A 283 -0.75 -31.33 15.86
CA ALA A 283 -1.31 -32.52 16.52
C ALA A 283 -1.43 -33.77 15.61
N PRO A 284 -1.89 -33.67 14.35
CA PRO A 284 -1.93 -34.84 13.45
C PRO A 284 -0.55 -35.42 13.14
N ILE A 285 0.46 -34.55 12.98
CA ILE A 285 1.85 -34.94 12.74
C ILE A 285 2.40 -35.69 13.96
N PHE A 286 2.13 -35.18 15.16
CA PHE A 286 2.54 -35.81 16.40
C PHE A 286 1.87 -37.18 16.63
N CYS A 287 0.55 -37.27 16.43
CA CYS A 287 -0.19 -38.53 16.51
C CYS A 287 0.34 -39.56 15.49
N GLY A 288 0.60 -39.15 14.25
CA GLY A 288 1.21 -40.01 13.24
C GLY A 288 2.60 -40.50 13.63
N GLY A 289 3.42 -39.64 14.24
CA GLY A 289 4.72 -40.00 14.80
C GLY A 289 4.64 -41.02 15.92
N ILE A 290 3.69 -40.87 16.87
CA ILE A 290 3.46 -41.84 17.95
C ILE A 290 3.03 -43.20 17.39
N VAL A 291 2.09 -43.21 16.45
CA VAL A 291 1.62 -44.46 15.83
C VAL A 291 2.79 -45.17 15.14
N ARG A 292 3.60 -44.44 14.37
CA ARG A 292 4.81 -44.99 13.75
C ARG A 292 5.79 -45.55 14.78
N TYR A 293 6.06 -44.80 15.85
CA TYR A 293 6.96 -45.24 16.92
C TYR A 293 6.49 -46.56 17.58
N ILE A 294 5.19 -46.69 17.85
CA ILE A 294 4.62 -47.92 18.42
C ILE A 294 4.72 -49.09 17.43
N VAL A 295 4.40 -48.86 16.15
CA VAL A 295 4.45 -49.90 15.11
C VAL A 295 5.89 -50.38 14.89
N ASP A 296 6.85 -49.46 14.80
CA ASP A 296 8.27 -49.78 14.61
C ASP A 296 8.82 -50.57 15.80
N ARG A 297 8.34 -50.27 17.03
CA ARG A 297 8.70 -51.01 18.24
C ARG A 297 8.11 -52.42 18.30
N VAL A 298 6.90 -52.61 17.76
CA VAL A 298 6.24 -53.93 17.69
C VAL A 298 6.82 -54.81 16.58
N ARG A 299 7.27 -54.22 15.46
CA ARG A 299 7.83 -54.96 14.32
C ARG A 299 9.31 -55.36 14.48
N GLY A 300 10.00 -54.91 15.53
CA GLY A 300 11.28 -55.47 15.97
C GLY A 300 12.48 -55.24 15.05
N GLY A 301 12.46 -54.25 14.15
CA GLY A 301 13.59 -53.97 13.28
C GLY A 301 13.48 -52.67 12.49
N LYS A 302 14.58 -51.90 12.47
CA LYS A 302 14.76 -50.70 11.65
C LYS A 302 14.74 -51.08 10.16
N GLU A 303 13.59 -50.93 9.50
CA GLU A 303 13.58 -50.87 8.03
C GLU A 303 14.34 -49.63 7.57
N ALA A 304 15.24 -49.81 6.61
CA ALA A 304 16.06 -48.76 6.04
C ALA A 304 15.19 -47.62 5.51
N GLU A 305 15.66 -46.38 5.71
CA GLU A 305 15.06 -45.16 5.15
C GLU A 305 15.04 -45.24 3.62
N SER A 306 14.02 -45.87 3.04
CA SER A 306 13.67 -45.61 1.64
C SER A 306 12.87 -44.32 1.61
N GLU A 307 13.30 -43.34 0.80
CA GLU A 307 12.61 -42.05 0.59
C GLU A 307 11.11 -42.22 0.27
N PHE A 308 10.69 -43.38 -0.22
CA PHE A 308 9.30 -43.72 -0.49
C PHE A 308 8.86 -44.97 0.28
N SER A 309 8.54 -44.81 1.56
CA SER A 309 7.87 -45.87 2.33
C SER A 309 6.48 -46.16 1.74
N PRO A 310 6.03 -47.43 1.65
CA PRO A 310 4.67 -47.77 1.23
C PRO A 310 3.58 -47.00 1.99
N GLY A 311 3.81 -46.69 3.27
CA GLY A 311 2.90 -45.88 4.08
C GLY A 311 2.82 -44.41 3.65
N MET A 312 3.94 -43.86 3.15
CA MET A 312 3.99 -42.49 2.62
C MET A 312 3.24 -42.39 1.28
N LEU A 313 3.37 -43.40 0.41
CA LEU A 313 2.64 -43.51 -0.86
C LEU A 313 1.13 -43.64 -0.66
N ILE A 314 0.70 -44.44 0.33
CA ILE A 314 -0.72 -44.56 0.67
C ILE A 314 -1.26 -43.23 1.25
N SER A 315 -0.49 -42.57 2.11
CA SER A 315 -0.88 -41.31 2.71
C SER A 315 -0.99 -40.18 1.68
N SER A 316 -0.04 -40.07 0.76
CA SER A 316 -0.11 -39.08 -0.34
C SER A 316 -1.27 -39.39 -1.28
N GLY A 317 -1.56 -40.66 -1.54
CA GLY A 317 -2.74 -41.11 -2.29
C GLY A 317 -4.06 -40.67 -1.63
N TYR A 318 -4.19 -40.81 -0.30
CA TYR A 318 -5.38 -40.33 0.42
C TYR A 318 -5.52 -38.81 0.42
N ILE A 319 -4.42 -38.07 0.56
CA ILE A 319 -4.43 -36.60 0.49
C ILE A 319 -4.87 -36.14 -0.91
N ALA A 320 -4.28 -36.72 -1.96
CA ALA A 320 -4.65 -36.42 -3.34
C ALA A 320 -6.10 -36.82 -3.64
N GLY A 321 -6.54 -37.99 -3.17
CA GLY A 321 -7.91 -38.47 -3.33
C GLY A 321 -8.93 -37.58 -2.60
N GLY A 322 -8.62 -37.12 -1.39
CA GLY A 322 -9.44 -36.18 -0.63
C GLY A 322 -9.57 -34.82 -1.32
N ALA A 323 -8.48 -34.31 -1.90
CA ALA A 323 -8.51 -33.08 -2.68
C ALA A 323 -9.40 -33.22 -3.92
N ILE A 324 -9.28 -34.31 -4.67
CA ILE A 324 -10.11 -34.59 -5.85
C ILE A 324 -11.60 -34.74 -5.45
N ALA A 325 -11.89 -35.51 -4.39
CA ALA A 325 -13.25 -35.67 -3.89
C ALA A 325 -13.86 -34.33 -3.42
N GLY A 326 -13.07 -33.47 -2.78
CA GLY A 326 -13.48 -32.12 -2.40
C GLY A 326 -13.85 -31.26 -3.61
N VAL A 327 -13.07 -31.31 -4.68
CA VAL A 327 -13.37 -30.62 -5.95
C VAL A 327 -14.65 -31.17 -6.58
N VAL A 328 -14.84 -32.49 -6.59
CA VAL A 328 -16.05 -33.13 -7.11
C VAL A 328 -17.28 -32.74 -6.29
N LEU A 329 -17.20 -32.76 -4.96
CA LEU A 329 -18.28 -32.32 -4.08
C LEU A 329 -18.59 -30.83 -4.27
N ALA A 330 -17.57 -29.98 -4.44
CA ALA A 330 -17.76 -28.57 -4.75
C ALA A 330 -18.54 -28.41 -6.06
N MET A 331 -18.20 -29.16 -7.12
CA MET A 331 -18.94 -29.13 -8.39
C MET A 331 -20.42 -29.51 -8.24
N PHE A 332 -20.75 -30.47 -7.37
CA PHE A 332 -22.14 -30.84 -7.08
C PHE A 332 -22.86 -29.88 -6.13
N ALA A 333 -22.13 -29.07 -5.36
CA ALA A 333 -22.69 -28.06 -4.46
C ALA A 333 -22.99 -26.73 -5.18
N ILE A 334 -22.31 -26.42 -6.29
CA ILE A 334 -22.52 -25.21 -7.11
C ILE A 334 -24.00 -24.95 -7.48
N PRO A 335 -24.83 -25.96 -7.86
CA PRO A 335 -26.24 -25.74 -8.18
C PRO A 335 -27.11 -25.36 -6.97
N THR A 336 -26.62 -25.53 -5.75
CA THR A 336 -27.36 -25.23 -4.50
C THR A 336 -27.00 -23.86 -3.90
N TRP A 337 -26.02 -23.16 -4.48
CA TRP A 337 -25.64 -21.82 -4.05
C TRP A 337 -26.63 -20.80 -4.63
N GLY A 338 -27.67 -20.51 -3.84
CA GLY A 338 -28.60 -19.42 -4.12
C GLY A 338 -27.93 -18.04 -4.04
N PRO A 339 -28.59 -16.98 -4.56
CA PRO A 339 -28.05 -15.62 -4.66
C PRO A 339 -27.71 -14.91 -3.33
N ASP A 340 -27.93 -15.55 -2.19
CA ASP A 340 -27.69 -14.98 -0.85
C ASP A 340 -26.23 -15.13 -0.35
N VAL A 341 -25.37 -15.86 -1.07
CA VAL A 341 -23.95 -16.09 -0.68
C VAL A 341 -23.01 -14.96 -1.14
N LEU A 342 -23.50 -14.02 -1.96
CA LEU A 342 -22.73 -12.88 -2.49
C LEU A 342 -23.10 -11.53 -1.86
N ARG A 343 -23.64 -11.52 -0.64
CA ARG A 343 -23.88 -10.29 0.14
C ARG A 343 -22.95 -10.14 1.32
#